data_AF-A0AA39SAE6-F1
#
_entry.id   AF-A0AA39SAE6-F1
#
_cell.length_a   1.000
_cell.length_b   1.000
_cell.length_c   1.000
_cell.angle_alpha   90.00
_cell.angle_beta   90.00
_cell.angle_gamma   90.00
#
_symmetry.space_group_name_H-M   'P 1'
#
loop_
_entity.id
_entity.type
_entity.pdbx_description
1 polymer ?
#
loop_
_entity_poly.entity_id
_entity_poly.type
_entity_poly.pdbx_seq_one_letter_code
_entity_poly.pdbx_strand_id
1 'polypeptide(L)'
;MSTTQRSESMNAFFDGYVHAKTNLKEFVDQFDNALKKKIENENVADFHSFSVTTPCISRSPIEKRFQELYTNSKFKEVQQQVTGMIDMNPQLHNTDGAVKTYLVKDEVHLAEFTKLVTYSVNFSEEDSSAKCSCGLFQMRGILCRHILAVFRCNEIKFLPDSYILDRWRKNMQRNNGQILIDILRY
;
A
#
# COMPACT_ATOMS: atom_id res chain seq x y z
N MET A 1 -10.44 16.50 -27.46
CA MET A 1 -11.51 16.83 -26.49
C MET A 1 -11.32 15.94 -25.27
N SER A 2 -11.52 16.53 -24.09
CA SER A 2 -10.84 16.24 -22.82
C SER A 2 -11.18 14.91 -22.12
N THR A 3 -10.14 14.32 -21.51
CA THR A 3 -10.20 13.17 -20.59
C THR A 3 -10.54 13.64 -19.16
N THR A 4 -11.82 13.86 -18.86
CA THR A 4 -12.30 14.32 -17.52
C THR A 4 -12.58 13.19 -16.54
N GLN A 5 -12.57 11.91 -16.95
CA GLN A 5 -12.99 10.80 -16.08
C GLN A 5 -12.12 10.64 -14.82
N ARG A 6 -10.83 10.99 -14.89
CA ARG A 6 -9.94 11.02 -13.71
C ARG A 6 -10.20 12.21 -12.79
N SER A 7 -10.53 13.38 -13.36
CA SER A 7 -10.94 14.52 -12.54
C SER A 7 -12.33 14.30 -11.95
N GLU A 8 -13.23 13.60 -12.61
CA GLU A 8 -14.58 13.31 -12.10
C GLU A 8 -14.56 12.40 -10.88
N SER A 9 -13.71 11.36 -10.85
CA SER A 9 -13.58 10.49 -9.67
C SER A 9 -12.90 11.18 -8.50
N MET A 10 -11.91 12.04 -8.75
CA MET A 10 -11.30 12.88 -7.71
C MET A 10 -12.26 13.98 -7.24
N ASN A 11 -13.00 14.61 -8.16
CA ASN A 11 -14.01 15.61 -7.83
C ASN A 11 -15.14 14.99 -7.02
N ALA A 12 -15.58 13.77 -7.34
CA ALA A 12 -16.56 13.02 -6.54
C ALA A 12 -16.03 12.65 -5.15
N PHE A 13 -14.73 12.35 -5.03
CA PHE A 13 -14.10 12.08 -3.73
C PHE A 13 -14.03 13.32 -2.83
N PHE A 14 -13.79 14.50 -3.42
CA PHE A 14 -13.75 15.79 -2.71
C PHE A 14 -15.06 16.58 -2.78
N ASP A 15 -16.13 15.97 -3.31
CA ASP A 15 -17.41 16.65 -3.49
C ASP A 15 -18.00 16.98 -2.12
N GLY A 16 -18.22 18.27 -1.87
CA GLY A 16 -18.62 18.79 -0.56
C GLY A 16 -17.48 19.06 0.44
N TYR A 17 -16.21 18.79 0.10
CA TYR A 17 -15.04 19.03 0.96
C TYR A 17 -14.14 20.18 0.48
N VAL A 18 -13.98 20.33 -0.84
CA VAL A 18 -13.06 21.32 -1.43
C VAL A 18 -13.78 22.13 -2.51
N HIS A 19 -13.70 23.45 -2.40
CA HIS A 19 -14.19 24.40 -3.41
C HIS A 19 -13.09 25.37 -3.88
N ALA A 20 -13.33 26.12 -4.94
CA ALA A 20 -12.33 27.02 -5.56
C ALA A 20 -11.74 28.09 -4.62
N LYS A 21 -12.36 28.35 -3.46
CA LYS A 21 -11.93 29.32 -2.45
C LYS A 21 -11.22 28.70 -1.23
N THR A 22 -11.02 27.38 -1.21
CA THR A 22 -10.39 26.69 -0.07
C THR A 22 -8.92 27.06 -0.03
N ASN A 23 -8.44 27.60 1.09
CA ASN A 23 -7.01 27.89 1.22
C ASN A 23 -6.21 26.60 1.49
N LEU A 24 -4.89 26.65 1.34
CA LEU A 24 -4.04 25.45 1.42
C LEU A 24 -4.14 24.73 2.78
N LYS A 25 -4.33 25.48 3.88
CA LYS A 25 -4.50 24.90 5.21
C LYS A 25 -5.83 24.18 5.34
N GLU A 26 -6.92 24.82 4.93
CA GLU A 26 -8.24 24.22 4.88
C GLU A 26 -8.28 23.00 3.94
N PHE A 27 -7.52 23.01 2.85
CA PHE A 27 -7.42 21.86 1.95
C PHE A 27 -6.80 20.65 2.65
N VAL A 28 -5.74 20.83 3.44
CA VAL A 28 -5.11 19.74 4.19
C VAL A 28 -6.11 19.17 5.21
N ASP A 29 -6.79 20.03 5.97
CA ASP A 29 -7.78 19.60 6.97
C ASP A 29 -8.96 18.85 6.31
N GLN A 30 -9.44 19.33 5.16
CA GLN A 30 -10.54 18.70 4.41
C GLN A 30 -10.11 17.41 3.71
N PHE A 31 -8.86 17.33 3.26
CA PHE A 31 -8.27 16.12 2.70
C PHE A 31 -8.22 15.01 3.75
N ASP A 32 -7.78 15.33 4.97
CA ASP A 32 -7.75 14.38 6.08
C ASP A 32 -9.15 13.90 6.46
N ASN A 33 -10.14 14.80 6.47
CA ASN A 33 -11.54 14.45 6.73
C ASN A 33 -12.13 13.55 5.63
N ALA A 34 -11.87 13.86 4.35
CA ALA A 34 -12.31 13.04 3.22
C ALA A 34 -11.66 11.64 3.27
N LEU A 35 -10.37 11.58 3.61
CA LEU A 35 -9.65 10.32 3.80
C LEU A 35 -10.23 9.51 4.96
N LYS A 36 -10.51 10.16 6.10
CA LYS A 36 -11.11 9.53 7.27
C LYS A 36 -12.48 8.93 6.96
N LYS A 37 -13.36 9.69 6.28
CA LYS A 37 -14.69 9.21 5.87
C LYS A 37 -14.62 8.05 4.89
N LYS A 38 -13.66 8.06 3.95
CA LYS A 38 -13.45 6.92 3.06
C LYS A 38 -13.03 5.68 3.83
N ILE A 39 -12.11 5.81 4.79
CA ILE A 39 -11.71 4.67 5.62
C ILE A 39 -12.88 4.19 6.49
N GLU A 40 -13.73 5.09 7.02
CA GLU A 40 -14.94 4.70 7.74
C GLU A 40 -15.93 3.94 6.86
N ASN A 41 -16.16 4.39 5.63
CA ASN A 41 -17.01 3.69 4.66
C ASN A 41 -16.44 2.31 4.29
N GLU A 42 -15.11 2.22 4.07
CA GLU A 42 -14.42 0.95 3.85
C GLU A 42 -14.57 0.03 5.07
N ASN A 43 -14.44 0.56 6.29
CA ASN A 43 -14.64 -0.21 7.53
C ASN A 43 -16.09 -0.68 7.71
N VAL A 44 -17.10 0.10 7.32
CA VAL A 44 -18.51 -0.30 7.36
C VAL A 44 -18.80 -1.37 6.31
N ALA A 45 -18.29 -1.22 5.09
CA ALA A 45 -18.38 -2.24 4.05
C ALA A 45 -17.67 -3.55 4.47
N ASP A 46 -16.53 -3.41 5.14
CA ASP A 46 -15.79 -4.52 5.73
C ASP A 46 -16.58 -5.13 6.90
N PHE A 47 -17.23 -4.35 7.78
CA PHE A 47 -18.12 -4.81 8.87
C PHE A 47 -19.21 -5.75 8.36
N HIS A 48 -19.88 -5.37 7.28
CA HIS A 48 -20.88 -6.22 6.61
C HIS A 48 -20.29 -7.46 5.93
N SER A 49 -18.99 -7.47 5.66
CA SER A 49 -18.24 -8.56 5.01
C SER A 49 -17.48 -9.47 6.01
N PHE A 50 -17.55 -9.23 7.33
CA PHE A 50 -16.84 -10.04 8.35
C PHE A 50 -17.25 -11.51 8.35
N SER A 51 -18.40 -11.86 7.77
CA SER A 51 -18.84 -13.24 7.64
C SER A 51 -18.02 -14.06 6.63
N VAL A 52 -17.24 -13.42 5.75
CA VAL A 52 -16.46 -14.12 4.70
C VAL A 52 -15.01 -13.67 4.72
N THR A 53 -14.11 -14.59 5.07
CA THR A 53 -12.66 -14.38 4.93
C THR A 53 -12.28 -14.49 3.46
N THR A 54 -11.62 -13.47 2.90
CA THR A 54 -11.06 -13.55 1.54
C THR A 54 -9.92 -14.57 1.53
N PRO A 55 -9.96 -15.64 0.72
CA PRO A 55 -8.93 -16.69 0.72
C PRO A 55 -7.60 -16.16 0.16
N CYS A 56 -6.47 -16.75 0.58
CA CYS A 56 -5.18 -16.51 -0.04
C CYS A 56 -5.14 -17.07 -1.46
N ILE A 57 -4.46 -16.38 -2.38
CA ILE A 57 -4.24 -16.82 -3.76
C ILE A 57 -2.94 -17.61 -3.92
N SER A 58 -2.04 -17.55 -2.93
CA SER A 58 -0.78 -18.29 -2.93
C SER A 58 -0.56 -19.00 -1.59
N ARG A 59 0.51 -19.81 -1.52
CA ARG A 59 1.01 -20.42 -0.28
C ARG A 59 2.02 -19.53 0.46
N SER A 60 2.12 -18.25 0.11
CA SER A 60 3.05 -17.32 0.73
C SER A 60 2.70 -17.07 2.20
N PRO A 61 3.61 -17.30 3.15
CA PRO A 61 3.34 -16.98 4.56
C PRO A 61 3.17 -15.48 4.79
N ILE A 62 3.82 -14.63 3.98
CA ILE A 62 3.63 -13.17 3.99
C ILE A 62 2.19 -12.82 3.63
N GLU A 63 1.64 -13.42 2.57
CA GLU A 63 0.25 -13.21 2.19
C GLU A 63 -0.70 -13.65 3.33
N LYS A 64 -0.44 -14.83 3.90
CA LYS A 64 -1.24 -15.37 5.00
C LYS A 64 -1.26 -14.42 6.20
N ARG A 65 -0.12 -13.81 6.54
CA ARG A 65 -0.04 -12.82 7.62
C ARG A 65 -0.87 -11.57 7.34
N PHE A 66 -0.86 -11.05 6.12
CA PHE A 66 -1.76 -9.95 5.76
C PHE A 66 -3.24 -10.37 5.81
N GLN A 67 -3.59 -11.59 5.40
CA GLN A 67 -4.98 -12.09 5.48
C GLN A 67 -5.52 -12.11 6.91
N GLU A 68 -4.69 -12.51 7.87
CA GLU A 68 -5.04 -12.59 9.29
C GLU A 68 -5.26 -11.21 9.88
N LEU A 69 -4.42 -10.24 9.50
CA LEU A 69 -4.34 -8.95 10.18
C LEU A 69 -5.14 -7.85 9.48
N TYR A 70 -5.11 -7.75 8.16
CA TYR A 70 -5.62 -6.61 7.41
C TYR A 70 -7.08 -6.75 6.99
N THR A 71 -7.83 -5.66 6.93
CA THR A 71 -9.23 -5.69 6.44
C THR A 71 -9.33 -6.35 5.06
N ASN A 72 -10.50 -6.91 4.72
CA ASN A 72 -10.68 -7.63 3.44
C ASN A 72 -10.40 -6.71 2.25
N SER A 73 -10.86 -5.45 2.30
CA SER A 73 -10.52 -4.42 1.30
C SER A 73 -9.01 -4.26 1.13
N LYS A 74 -8.27 -4.06 2.24
CA LYS A 74 -6.82 -3.86 2.18
C LYS A 74 -6.07 -5.12 1.74
N PHE A 75 -6.54 -6.29 2.17
CA PHE A 75 -5.96 -7.56 1.79
C PHE A 75 -6.06 -7.81 0.28
N LYS A 76 -7.15 -7.39 -0.39
CA LYS A 76 -7.25 -7.47 -1.86
C LYS A 76 -6.18 -6.63 -2.57
N GLU A 77 -5.81 -5.45 -2.04
CA GLU A 77 -4.69 -4.68 -2.59
C GLU A 77 -3.35 -5.44 -2.44
N VAL A 78 -3.13 -6.13 -1.30
CA VAL A 78 -1.96 -6.99 -1.10
C VAL A 78 -1.94 -8.12 -2.13
N GLN A 79 -3.07 -8.76 -2.41
CA GLN A 79 -3.15 -9.84 -3.40
C GLN A 79 -2.77 -9.37 -4.81
N GLN A 80 -3.15 -8.15 -5.19
CA GLN A 80 -2.70 -7.56 -6.46
C GLN A 80 -1.16 -7.45 -6.52
N GLN A 81 -0.52 -7.07 -5.42
CA GLN A 81 0.94 -7.01 -5.34
C GLN A 81 1.58 -8.41 -5.34
N VAL A 82 0.98 -9.39 -4.67
CA VAL A 82 1.43 -10.80 -4.66
C VAL A 82 1.34 -11.42 -6.05
N THR A 83 0.26 -11.19 -6.79
CA THR A 83 0.16 -11.64 -8.19
C THR A 83 1.18 -10.94 -9.07
N GLY A 84 1.28 -9.60 -8.95
CA GLY A 84 2.17 -8.80 -9.77
C GLY A 84 3.66 -9.08 -9.55
N MET A 85 4.05 -9.74 -8.47
CA MET A 85 5.44 -10.13 -8.23
C MET A 85 5.88 -11.36 -9.03
N ILE A 86 4.95 -12.16 -9.58
CA ILE A 86 5.25 -13.45 -10.20
C ILE A 86 6.19 -13.28 -11.39
N ASP A 87 5.96 -12.26 -12.21
CA ASP A 87 6.72 -11.98 -13.43
C ASP A 87 7.92 -11.04 -13.19
N MET A 88 8.24 -10.72 -11.93
CA MET A 88 9.34 -9.84 -11.59
C MET A 88 10.67 -10.61 -11.52
N ASN A 89 11.72 -10.05 -12.12
CA ASN A 89 13.07 -10.59 -12.05
C ASN A 89 14.06 -9.54 -11.49
N PRO A 90 14.19 -9.44 -10.14
CA PRO A 90 15.15 -8.53 -9.51
C PRO A 90 16.59 -8.88 -9.86
N GLN A 91 17.38 -7.87 -10.26
CA GLN A 91 18.81 -8.02 -10.52
C GLN A 91 19.61 -7.34 -9.41
N LEU A 92 20.52 -8.07 -8.77
CA LEU A 92 21.44 -7.49 -7.80
C LEU A 92 22.39 -6.53 -8.54
N HIS A 93 22.38 -5.26 -8.14
CA HIS A 93 23.16 -4.20 -8.76
C HIS A 93 24.39 -3.82 -7.95
N ASN A 94 24.22 -3.71 -6.63
CA ASN A 94 25.31 -3.38 -5.72
C ASN A 94 25.08 -4.02 -4.35
N THR A 95 26.16 -4.23 -3.61
CA THR A 95 26.15 -4.62 -2.20
C THR A 95 27.08 -3.67 -1.45
N ASP A 96 26.54 -2.93 -0.48
CA ASP A 96 27.28 -2.03 0.41
C ASP A 96 27.09 -2.50 1.85
N GLY A 97 28.09 -3.21 2.38
CA GLY A 97 27.98 -3.90 3.66
C GLY A 97 26.81 -4.89 3.68
N ALA A 98 25.91 -4.73 4.66
CA ALA A 98 24.70 -5.54 4.81
C ALA A 98 23.53 -5.09 3.90
N VAL A 99 23.71 -4.03 3.10
CA VAL A 99 22.66 -3.49 2.23
C VAL A 99 22.86 -3.93 0.79
N LYS A 100 21.92 -4.69 0.26
CA LYS A 100 21.84 -5.10 -1.14
C LYS A 100 20.90 -4.18 -1.91
N THR A 101 21.37 -3.61 -3.01
CA THR A 101 20.56 -2.82 -3.94
C THR A 101 20.19 -3.66 -5.16
N TYR A 102 18.88 -3.85 -5.36
CA TYR A 102 18.32 -4.53 -6.52
C TYR A 102 17.71 -3.54 -7.50
N LEU A 103 17.83 -3.84 -8.80
CA LEU A 103 17.08 -3.18 -9.86
C LEU A 103 15.97 -4.12 -10.35
N VAL A 104 14.74 -3.65 -10.33
CA VAL A 104 13.55 -4.42 -10.74
C VAL A 104 12.89 -3.69 -11.90
N LYS A 105 12.81 -4.33 -13.06
CA LYS A 105 12.08 -3.82 -14.22
C LYS A 105 10.61 -4.22 -14.10
N ASP A 106 9.73 -3.26 -14.28
CA ASP A 106 8.29 -3.44 -14.11
C ASP A 106 7.52 -2.70 -15.22
N GLU A 107 6.52 -3.38 -15.77
CA GLU A 107 5.61 -2.81 -16.75
C GLU A 107 4.48 -2.07 -16.03
N VAL A 108 4.51 -0.74 -16.18
CA VAL A 108 3.49 0.14 -15.64
C VAL A 108 2.49 0.45 -16.75
N HIS A 109 1.29 -0.09 -16.60
CA HIS A 109 0.18 0.21 -17.49
C HIS A 109 -0.45 1.56 -17.11
N LEU A 110 -0.32 2.54 -18.00
CA LEU A 110 -1.04 3.79 -17.95
C LEU A 110 -2.22 3.71 -18.94
N ALA A 111 -3.18 4.63 -18.83
CA ALA A 111 -4.43 4.57 -19.59
C ALA A 111 -4.23 4.51 -21.12
N GLU A 112 -3.10 5.04 -21.62
CA GLU A 112 -2.85 5.18 -23.06
C GLU A 112 -1.64 4.36 -23.54
N PHE A 113 -0.78 3.89 -22.63
CA PHE A 113 0.42 3.13 -22.99
C PHE A 113 0.97 2.32 -21.81
N THR A 114 1.73 1.28 -22.12
CA THR A 114 2.55 0.55 -21.15
C THR A 114 3.97 1.11 -21.20
N LYS A 115 4.57 1.39 -20.04
CA LYS A 115 5.96 1.82 -19.92
C LYS A 115 6.74 0.84 -19.06
N LEU A 116 7.89 0.41 -19.56
CA LEU A 116 8.86 -0.31 -18.75
C LEU A 116 9.63 0.68 -17.88
N VAL A 117 9.55 0.51 -16.56
CA VAL A 117 10.20 1.36 -15.56
C VAL A 117 11.13 0.50 -14.71
N THR A 118 12.31 1.01 -14.40
CA THR A 118 13.25 0.35 -13.47
C THR A 118 13.13 0.99 -12.09
N TYR A 119 12.83 0.19 -11.08
CA TYR A 119 12.79 0.59 -9.68
C TYR A 119 14.01 0.07 -8.94
N SER A 120 14.54 0.86 -8.00
CA SER A 120 15.57 0.42 -7.06
C SER A 120 14.92 -0.08 -5.77
N VAL A 121 15.44 -1.17 -5.23
CA VAL A 121 15.04 -1.74 -3.96
C VAL A 121 16.29 -1.95 -3.11
N ASN A 122 16.38 -1.22 -2.00
CA ASN A 122 17.45 -1.37 -1.03
C ASN A 122 16.97 -2.32 0.05
N PHE A 123 17.63 -3.47 0.19
CA PHE A 123 17.34 -4.51 1.17
C PHE A 123 18.46 -4.59 2.20
N SER A 124 18.12 -4.42 3.47
CA SER A 124 19.02 -4.63 4.62
C SER A 124 18.83 -6.05 5.14
N GLU A 125 19.91 -6.83 5.16
CA GLU A 125 19.90 -8.18 5.71
C GLU A 125 19.73 -8.19 7.24
N GLU A 126 20.32 -7.22 7.93
CA GLU A 126 20.31 -7.12 9.39
C GLU A 126 18.89 -7.04 9.94
N ASP A 127 18.06 -6.19 9.33
CA ASP A 127 16.69 -5.93 9.78
C ASP A 127 15.64 -6.69 8.95
N SER A 128 16.07 -7.47 7.95
CA SER A 128 15.20 -8.04 6.92
C SER A 128 14.23 -7.01 6.32
N SER A 129 14.71 -5.77 6.15
CA SER A 129 13.88 -4.63 5.72
C SER A 129 14.25 -4.19 4.31
N ALA A 130 13.25 -3.81 3.52
CA ALA A 130 13.40 -3.27 2.18
C ALA A 130 12.70 -1.92 1.98
N LYS A 131 13.36 -1.03 1.24
CA LYS A 131 12.80 0.24 0.76
C LYS A 131 12.85 0.26 -0.76
N CYS A 132 11.72 0.57 -1.39
CA CYS A 132 11.62 0.65 -2.85
C CYS A 132 11.35 2.08 -3.30
N SER A 133 11.98 2.49 -4.40
CA SER A 133 11.78 3.82 -5.00
C SER A 133 10.35 4.07 -5.52
N CYS A 134 9.51 3.04 -5.67
CA CYS A 134 8.11 3.22 -6.05
C CYS A 134 7.24 3.88 -4.95
N GLY A 135 7.70 3.89 -3.70
CA GLY A 135 7.02 4.58 -2.60
C GLY A 135 5.69 3.96 -2.13
N LEU A 136 5.28 2.79 -2.64
CA LEU A 136 3.95 2.23 -2.36
C LEU A 136 3.72 1.99 -0.87
N PHE A 137 4.73 1.53 -0.14
CA PHE A 137 4.60 1.29 1.30
C PHE A 137 4.37 2.59 2.07
N GLN A 138 5.09 3.65 1.73
CA GLN A 138 4.93 4.98 2.33
C GLN A 138 3.54 5.56 2.02
N MET A 139 3.07 5.41 0.78
CA MET A 139 1.79 5.98 0.33
C MET A 139 0.57 5.18 0.78
N ARG A 140 0.65 3.84 0.77
CA ARG A 140 -0.50 2.93 0.96
C ARG A 140 -0.36 2.01 2.16
N GLY A 141 0.84 1.86 2.71
CA GLY A 141 1.10 0.97 3.84
C GLY A 141 1.07 -0.52 3.51
N ILE A 142 1.29 -0.85 2.24
CA ILE A 142 1.35 -2.23 1.73
C ILE A 142 2.67 -2.44 1.00
N LEU A 143 3.20 -3.65 1.05
CA LEU A 143 4.40 -4.01 0.30
C LEU A 143 4.11 -4.03 -1.20
N CYS A 144 4.95 -3.39 -2.00
CA CYS A 144 4.86 -3.48 -3.46
C CYS A 144 5.39 -4.81 -3.98
N ARG A 145 4.96 -5.16 -5.19
CA ARG A 145 5.49 -6.31 -5.95
C ARG A 145 7.01 -6.34 -6.06
N HIS A 146 7.68 -5.18 -6.11
CA HIS A 146 9.15 -5.09 -6.16
C HIS A 146 9.80 -5.57 -4.86
N ILE A 147 9.30 -5.13 -3.70
CA ILE A 147 9.81 -5.58 -2.40
C ILE A 147 9.51 -7.06 -2.22
N LEU A 148 8.29 -7.50 -2.54
CA LEU A 148 7.91 -8.90 -2.43
C LEU A 148 8.79 -9.82 -3.30
N ALA A 149 9.15 -9.37 -4.52
CA ALA A 149 10.08 -10.10 -5.38
C ALA A 149 11.48 -10.17 -4.77
N VAL A 150 12.00 -9.07 -4.20
CA VAL A 150 13.31 -9.07 -3.52
C VAL A 150 13.30 -9.93 -2.25
N PHE A 151 12.21 -9.93 -1.50
CA PHE A 151 12.02 -10.84 -0.36
C PHE A 151 12.03 -12.30 -0.80
N ARG A 152 11.39 -12.62 -1.93
CA ARG A 152 11.46 -13.96 -2.54
C ARG A 152 12.91 -14.35 -2.90
N CYS A 153 13.67 -13.44 -3.52
CA CYS A 153 15.08 -13.67 -3.88
C CYS A 153 16.01 -13.87 -2.67
N ASN A 154 15.68 -13.26 -1.53
CA ASN A 154 16.44 -13.38 -0.28
C ASN A 154 15.80 -14.38 0.70
N GLU A 155 14.89 -15.24 0.23
CA GLU A 155 14.24 -16.30 1.00
C GLU A 155 13.54 -15.83 2.30
N ILE A 156 13.08 -14.58 2.33
CA ILE A 156 12.33 -14.02 3.46
C ILE A 156 10.93 -14.64 3.49
N LYS A 157 10.71 -15.52 4.47
CA LYS A 157 9.42 -16.21 4.68
C LYS A 157 8.51 -15.48 5.66
N PHE A 158 9.09 -14.74 6.61
CA PHE A 158 8.35 -14.05 7.64
C PHE A 158 8.34 -12.55 7.37
N LEU A 159 7.15 -11.97 7.43
CA LEU A 159 6.97 -10.53 7.31
C LEU A 159 7.45 -9.86 8.60
N PRO A 160 8.41 -8.92 8.55
CA PRO A 160 8.77 -8.13 9.73
C PRO A 160 7.59 -7.27 10.20
N ASP A 161 7.43 -7.12 11.52
CA ASP A 161 6.32 -6.37 12.12
C ASP A 161 6.30 -4.89 11.71
N SER A 162 7.45 -4.34 11.30
CA SER A 162 7.56 -2.97 10.76
C SER A 162 6.72 -2.72 9.51
N TYR A 163 6.27 -3.77 8.81
CA TYR A 163 5.39 -3.70 7.65
C TYR A 163 3.90 -3.87 7.98
N ILE A 164 3.56 -4.09 9.25
CA ILE A 164 2.19 -4.25 9.72
C ILE A 164 1.75 -2.93 10.36
N LEU A 165 0.85 -2.22 9.68
CA LEU A 165 0.38 -0.91 10.15
C LEU A 165 -0.97 -1.03 10.84
N ASP A 166 -1.05 -0.49 12.05
CA ASP A 166 -2.22 -0.62 12.91
C ASP A 166 -3.50 -0.10 12.25
N ARG A 167 -3.41 1.00 11.51
CA ARG A 167 -4.55 1.61 10.79
C ARG A 167 -5.30 0.67 9.84
N TRP A 168 -4.67 -0.44 9.42
CA TRP A 168 -5.25 -1.42 8.50
C TRP A 168 -5.73 -2.70 9.19
N ARG A 169 -5.54 -2.84 10.51
CA ARG A 169 -5.90 -4.07 11.24
C ARG A 169 -7.42 -4.26 11.36
N LYS A 170 -7.90 -5.50 11.17
CA LYS A 170 -9.32 -5.89 11.29
C LYS A 170 -9.96 -5.56 12.65
N ASN A 171 -9.20 -5.61 13.73
CA ASN A 171 -9.74 -5.67 15.10
C ASN A 171 -9.54 -4.39 15.93
N MET A 172 -9.13 -3.27 15.32
CA MET A 172 -9.16 -2.01 16.06
C MET A 172 -10.59 -1.50 16.15
N GLN A 173 -11.24 -1.68 17.31
CA GLN A 173 -12.31 -0.77 17.72
C GLN A 173 -11.70 0.63 17.75
N ARG A 174 -11.93 1.39 16.67
CA ARG A 174 -11.42 2.74 16.52
C ARG A 174 -12.11 3.66 17.53
N ASN A 175 -11.58 3.73 18.74
CA ASN A 175 -11.90 4.82 19.64
C ASN A 175 -11.27 6.11 19.08
N ASN A 176 -12.08 7.16 19.00
CA ASN A 176 -11.79 8.45 18.36
C ASN A 176 -10.48 9.13 18.81
N GLY A 177 -9.85 8.69 19.90
CA GLY A 177 -8.57 9.20 20.40
C GLY A 177 -7.32 8.67 19.68
N GLN A 178 -7.37 7.50 19.04
CA GLN A 178 -6.18 6.88 18.42
C GLN A 178 -5.82 7.50 17.05
N ILE A 179 -6.80 8.16 16.41
CA ILE A 179 -6.63 8.76 15.08
C ILE A 179 -5.67 9.96 15.13
N LEU A 180 -5.64 10.71 16.23
CA LEU A 180 -4.75 11.86 16.41
C LEU A 180 -3.28 11.46 16.63
N ILE A 181 -3.03 10.32 17.27
CA ILE A 181 -1.66 9.85 17.57
C ILE A 181 -0.97 9.22 16.36
N ASP A 182 -1.71 8.65 15.42
CA ASP A 182 -1.15 8.11 14.17
C ASP A 182 -0.80 9.22 13.16
N ILE A 183 -1.45 10.40 13.24
CA ILE A 183 -1.14 11.57 12.41
C ILE A 183 0.11 12.30 12.93
N LEU A 184 0.34 12.30 14.25
CA LEU A 184 1.45 13.02 14.89
C LEU A 184 2.78 12.24 14.95
N ARG A 185 2.85 11.05 14.35
CA ARG A 185 4.10 10.25 14.25
C ARG A 185 4.83 10.34 12.90
N TYR A 186 4.47 11.31 12.07
CA TYR A 186 5.22 11.71 10.88
C TYR A 186 5.47 13.22 10.88
#